data_AF-A0A2E9AJE5-F1
#
_entry.id   AF-A0A2E9AJE5-F1
#
_cell.length_a   1.000
_cell.length_b   1.000
_cell.length_c   1.000
_cell.angle_alpha   90.00
_cell.angle_beta   90.00
_cell.angle_gamma   90.00
#
_symmetry.space_group_name_H-M   'P 1'
#
loop_
_entity.id
_entity.type
_entity.pdbx_description
1 polymer ?
#
loop_
_entity_poly.entity_id
_entity_poly.type
_entity_poly.pdbx_seq_one_letter_code
_entity_poly.pdbx_strand_id
1 'polypeptide(L)'
;MGRRPDRVLIGSDPFLGRLSVAKLRDYGSAGFTLIELMIVVAIIGILAAIAVPSYYSYVARAQFTEGLSLASGIKTAVGNTYQNRKKLTGIDNGVGSVPAAGTTTGTYVTGVTVKNGVISARFSSDSALANKSVTLIPTETSGALSWRCTTTTDFSKAPASCRTKTPDQLDSDEIPIDDGGP
;
A
#
# COMPACT_ATOMS: atom_id res chain seq x y z
N MET A 1 81.31 -5.21 -28.52
CA MET A 1 81.39 -5.73 -29.90
C MET A 1 79.98 -6.17 -30.30
N GLY A 2 79.27 -5.62 -31.28
CA GLY A 2 79.72 -4.98 -32.51
C GLY A 2 79.42 -5.88 -33.70
N ARG A 3 78.20 -5.77 -34.27
CA ARG A 3 77.86 -5.77 -35.72
C ARG A 3 76.33 -5.86 -35.90
N ARG A 4 75.74 -4.77 -36.38
CA ARG A 4 74.53 -4.76 -37.23
C ARG A 4 75.01 -4.93 -38.70
N PRO A 5 74.15 -4.84 -39.73
CA PRO A 5 72.91 -5.57 -40.04
C PRO A 5 72.93 -6.10 -41.50
N ASP A 6 72.13 -7.13 -41.83
CA ASP A 6 71.82 -7.41 -43.25
C ASP A 6 70.45 -6.84 -43.62
N ARG A 7 70.59 -5.72 -44.32
CA ARG A 7 69.62 -4.93 -45.06
C ARG A 7 69.13 -5.74 -46.27
N VAL A 8 67.84 -6.09 -46.32
CA VAL A 8 67.17 -6.45 -47.58
C VAL A 8 66.40 -5.22 -48.06
N LEU A 9 66.72 -4.81 -49.28
CA LEU A 9 66.22 -3.61 -49.96
C LEU A 9 64.85 -3.87 -50.61
N ILE A 10 63.90 -2.98 -50.29
CA ILE A 10 62.99 -2.27 -51.21
C ILE A 10 62.61 -3.04 -52.49
N GLY A 11 61.47 -3.72 -52.44
CA GLY A 11 60.57 -3.89 -53.58
C GLY A 11 59.47 -2.83 -53.50
N SER A 12 59.57 -1.85 -54.38
CA SER A 12 58.56 -0.81 -54.62
C SER A 12 57.45 -1.37 -55.49
N ASP A 13 56.28 -1.63 -54.91
CA ASP A 13 55.06 -1.98 -55.63
C ASP A 13 54.08 -0.79 -55.57
N PRO A 14 54.02 0.05 -56.62
CA PRO A 14 53.17 1.23 -56.63
C PRO A 14 51.87 0.93 -57.36
N PHE A 15 51.06 -0.02 -56.90
CA PHE A 15 49.77 -0.28 -57.56
C PHE A 15 48.67 -0.62 -56.56
N LEU A 16 47.71 0.31 -56.49
CA LEU A 16 46.30 0.08 -56.21
C LEU A 16 46.01 -0.42 -54.79
N GLY A 17 45.71 0.45 -53.85
CA GLY A 17 44.64 1.42 -54.00
C GLY A 17 43.63 1.10 -52.92
N ARG A 18 43.47 2.05 -52.00
CA ARG A 18 42.44 2.11 -50.97
C ARG A 18 41.22 1.25 -51.33
N LEU A 19 41.08 0.07 -50.73
CA LEU A 19 39.73 -0.46 -50.51
C LEU A 19 39.14 0.48 -49.46
N SER A 20 38.52 1.54 -49.96
CA SER A 20 37.69 2.39 -49.15
C SER A 20 36.69 1.48 -48.46
N VAL A 21 36.71 1.48 -47.14
CA VAL A 21 35.54 1.15 -46.32
C VAL A 21 34.49 2.22 -46.62
N ALA A 22 33.96 2.22 -47.84
CA ALA A 22 32.89 3.08 -48.27
C ALA A 22 31.69 2.18 -48.48
N LYS A 23 30.66 2.44 -47.68
CA LYS A 23 29.32 1.85 -47.76
C LYS A 23 29.09 0.53 -47.03
N LEU A 24 29.50 0.44 -45.76
CA LEU A 24 28.48 0.02 -44.79
C LEU A 24 27.57 1.24 -44.63
N ARG A 25 26.47 1.23 -45.39
CA ARG A 25 25.41 2.21 -45.22
C ARG A 25 24.86 1.97 -43.82
N ASP A 26 25.43 2.69 -42.86
CA ASP A 26 24.83 2.99 -41.59
C ASP A 26 23.36 3.33 -41.89
N TYR A 27 22.43 2.49 -41.45
CA TYR A 27 21.03 2.90 -41.37
C TYR A 27 21.04 3.97 -40.28
N GLY A 28 21.42 5.19 -40.69
CA GLY A 28 21.68 6.31 -39.82
C GLY A 28 20.54 6.43 -38.84
N SER A 29 20.91 6.49 -37.55
CA SER A 29 20.05 6.62 -36.38
C SER A 29 18.57 6.71 -36.75
N ALA A 30 17.92 5.55 -36.93
CA ALA A 30 16.50 5.48 -37.23
C ALA A 30 15.75 6.08 -36.04
N GLY A 31 15.38 7.35 -36.13
CA GLY A 31 14.62 8.04 -35.10
C GLY A 31 13.22 7.45 -34.99
N PHE A 32 12.73 7.29 -33.76
CA PHE A 32 11.32 6.97 -33.49
C PHE A 32 10.43 7.96 -34.22
N THR A 33 9.44 7.46 -34.96
CA THR A 33 8.49 8.34 -35.64
C THR A 33 7.53 8.95 -34.61
N LEU A 34 7.09 10.20 -34.84
CA LEU A 34 6.10 10.83 -33.95
C LEU A 34 4.78 10.04 -33.91
N ILE A 35 4.42 9.37 -35.00
CA ILE A 35 3.22 8.53 -35.05
C ILE A 35 3.36 7.27 -34.19
N GLU A 36 4.54 6.66 -34.14
CA GLU A 36 4.82 5.51 -33.29
C GLU A 36 4.73 5.90 -31.81
N LEU A 37 5.27 7.07 -31.45
CA LEU A 37 5.16 7.59 -30.09
C LEU A 37 3.72 7.92 -29.71
N MET A 38 2.93 8.48 -30.63
CA MET A 38 1.51 8.78 -30.38
C MET A 38 0.68 7.54 -30.10
N ILE A 39 0.91 6.44 -30.82
CA ILE A 39 0.20 5.17 -30.58
C ILE A 39 0.59 4.58 -29.22
N VAL A 40 1.88 4.61 -28.86
CA VAL A 40 2.36 4.11 -27.57
C VAL A 40 1.72 4.87 -26.42
N VAL A 41 1.70 6.21 -26.49
CA VAL A 41 1.08 7.05 -25.46
C VAL A 41 -0.44 6.81 -25.39
N ALA A 42 -1.10 6.60 -26.53
CA ALA A 42 -2.53 6.29 -26.56
C ALA A 42 -2.84 4.96 -25.83
N ILE A 43 -2.06 3.91 -26.09
CA ILE A 43 -2.25 2.60 -25.43
C ILE A 43 -1.96 2.71 -23.93
N ILE A 44 -0.87 3.37 -23.53
CA ILE A 44 -0.53 3.59 -22.11
C ILE A 44 -1.65 4.38 -21.41
N GLY A 45 -2.23 5.38 -22.08
CA GLY A 45 -3.35 6.16 -21.56
C GLY A 45 -4.58 5.30 -21.22
N ILE A 46 -4.97 4.37 -22.11
CA ILE A 46 -6.10 3.46 -21.88
C ILE A 46 -5.82 2.53 -20.69
N LEU A 47 -4.62 1.94 -20.64
CA LEU A 47 -4.23 1.03 -19.55
C LEU A 47 -4.18 1.76 -18.20
N ALA A 48 -3.63 2.98 -18.17
CA ALA A 48 -3.54 3.79 -16.97
C ALA A 48 -4.93 4.16 -16.43
N ALA A 49 -5.89 4.49 -17.29
CA ALA A 49 -7.24 4.84 -16.88
C ALA A 49 -7.95 3.71 -16.09
N ILE A 50 -7.70 2.45 -16.44
CA ILE A 50 -8.27 1.28 -15.75
C ILE A 50 -7.44 0.91 -14.51
N ALA A 51 -6.11 0.98 -14.62
CA ALA A 51 -5.21 0.52 -13.57
C ALA A 51 -5.20 1.46 -12.35
N VAL A 52 -5.17 2.77 -12.57
CA VAL A 52 -4.95 3.77 -11.51
C VAL A 52 -6.05 3.74 -10.42
N PRO A 53 -7.36 3.70 -10.73
CA PRO A 53 -8.40 3.63 -9.69
C PRO A 53 -8.29 2.37 -8.80
N SER A 54 -7.93 1.24 -9.39
CA SER A 54 -7.76 -0.02 -8.66
C SER A 54 -6.53 0.01 -7.74
N TYR A 55 -5.44 0.63 -8.20
CA TYR A 55 -4.21 0.77 -7.44
C TYR A 55 -4.40 1.60 -6.16
N TYR A 56 -5.12 2.73 -6.23
CA TYR A 56 -5.41 3.53 -5.05
C TYR A 56 -6.23 2.77 -3.99
N SER A 57 -7.17 1.94 -4.43
CA SER A 57 -7.97 1.10 -3.52
C SER A 57 -7.12 0.02 -2.85
N TYR A 58 -6.15 -0.56 -3.58
CA TYR A 58 -5.19 -1.51 -3.02
C TYR A 58 -4.30 -0.87 -1.95
N VAL A 59 -3.72 0.30 -2.26
CA VAL A 59 -2.88 1.05 -1.29
C VAL A 59 -3.69 1.39 -0.04
N ALA A 60 -4.92 1.89 -0.20
CA ALA A 60 -5.80 2.20 0.93
C ALA A 60 -6.08 0.97 1.82
N ARG A 61 -6.33 -0.20 1.22
CA ARG A 61 -6.53 -1.45 1.98
C ARG A 61 -5.27 -1.90 2.73
N ALA A 62 -4.10 -1.76 2.11
CA ALA A 62 -2.83 -2.08 2.76
C ALA A 62 -2.57 -1.18 3.98
N GLN A 63 -2.80 0.13 3.83
CA GLN A 63 -2.71 1.07 4.93
C GLN A 63 -3.75 0.78 6.02
N PHE A 64 -4.96 0.39 5.64
CA PHE A 64 -5.99 -0.03 6.59
C PHE A 64 -5.52 -1.20 7.45
N THR A 65 -4.91 -2.23 6.82
CA THR A 65 -4.44 -3.42 7.55
C THR A 65 -3.34 -3.10 8.56
N GLU A 66 -2.51 -2.09 8.31
CA GLU A 66 -1.55 -1.60 9.31
C GLU A 66 -2.28 -1.06 10.54
N GLY A 67 -3.23 -0.15 10.35
CA GLY A 67 -4.03 0.41 11.45
C GLY A 67 -4.83 -0.64 12.21
N LEU A 68 -5.43 -1.59 11.51
CA LEU A 68 -6.14 -2.71 12.12
C LEU A 68 -5.19 -3.61 12.92
N SER A 69 -3.98 -3.86 12.42
CA SER A 69 -2.96 -4.66 13.12
C SER A 69 -2.51 -3.98 14.42
N LEU A 70 -2.18 -2.69 14.35
CA LEU A 70 -1.79 -1.90 15.53
C LEU A 70 -2.92 -1.85 16.57
N ALA A 71 -4.17 -1.62 16.14
CA ALA A 71 -5.32 -1.65 17.03
C ALA A 71 -5.55 -3.05 17.63
N SER A 72 -5.40 -4.11 16.82
CA SER A 72 -5.61 -5.49 17.27
C SER A 72 -4.57 -5.94 18.29
N GLY A 73 -3.32 -5.46 18.19
CA GLY A 73 -2.27 -5.72 19.17
C GLY A 73 -2.62 -5.27 20.60
N ILE A 74 -3.51 -4.28 20.75
CA ILE A 74 -3.93 -3.75 22.05
C ILE A 74 -5.05 -4.59 22.70
N LYS A 75 -5.74 -5.46 21.95
CA LYS A 75 -6.86 -6.28 22.47
C LYS A 75 -6.46 -7.09 23.69
N THR A 76 -5.27 -7.69 23.70
CA THR A 76 -4.76 -8.49 24.82
C THR A 76 -4.55 -7.64 26.08
N ALA A 77 -4.01 -6.43 25.93
CA ALA A 77 -3.81 -5.52 27.05
C ALA A 77 -5.14 -5.06 27.67
N VAL A 78 -6.13 -4.74 26.83
CA VAL A 78 -7.50 -4.45 27.28
C VAL A 78 -8.12 -5.68 27.95
N GLY A 79 -7.96 -6.86 27.36
CA GLY A 79 -8.45 -8.13 27.91
C GLY A 79 -7.88 -8.43 29.31
N ASN A 80 -6.56 -8.31 29.49
CA ASN A 80 -5.92 -8.50 30.79
C ASN A 80 -6.42 -7.50 31.84
N THR A 81 -6.55 -6.23 31.44
CA THR A 81 -7.05 -5.17 32.32
C THR A 81 -8.52 -5.40 32.68
N TYR A 82 -9.33 -5.90 31.73
CA TYR A 82 -10.70 -6.32 31.97
C TYR A 82 -10.77 -7.51 32.93
N GLN A 83 -9.91 -8.51 32.81
CA GLN A 83 -9.92 -9.66 33.71
C GLN A 83 -9.67 -9.27 35.17
N ASN A 84 -8.84 -8.25 35.40
CA ASN A 84 -8.57 -7.73 36.75
C ASN A 84 -9.70 -6.83 37.28
N ARG A 85 -10.33 -6.03 36.42
CA ARG A 85 -11.31 -5.00 36.83
C ARG A 85 -12.77 -5.44 36.72
N LYS A 86 -13.06 -6.45 35.91
CA LYS A 86 -14.40 -6.95 35.55
C LYS A 86 -15.37 -5.86 35.03
N LYS A 87 -14.83 -4.78 34.46
CA LYS A 87 -15.58 -3.69 33.82
C LYS A 87 -14.76 -3.03 32.72
N LEU A 88 -15.40 -2.69 31.60
CA LEU A 88 -14.77 -1.98 30.47
C LEU A 88 -14.63 -0.48 30.74
N THR A 89 -15.57 0.11 31.50
CA THR A 89 -15.55 1.53 31.83
C THR A 89 -14.28 1.92 32.60
N GLY A 90 -13.61 2.97 32.11
CA GLY A 90 -12.35 3.48 32.64
C GLY A 90 -11.13 2.61 32.33
N ILE A 91 -11.23 1.65 31.40
CA ILE A 91 -10.06 1.08 30.72
C ILE A 91 -9.69 2.05 29.59
N ASP A 92 -8.85 3.01 29.93
CA ASP A 92 -8.35 4.02 29.00
C ASP A 92 -6.86 3.77 28.72
N ASN A 93 -6.26 4.53 27.81
CA ASN A 93 -4.80 4.52 27.65
C ASN A 93 -4.08 4.73 28.99
N GLY A 94 -2.99 3.99 29.20
CA GLY A 94 -2.18 4.06 30.43
C GLY A 94 -2.80 3.37 31.65
N VAL A 95 -3.99 2.76 31.52
CA VAL A 95 -4.62 2.02 32.61
C VAL A 95 -4.28 0.54 32.52
N GLY A 96 -3.74 -0.02 33.61
CA GLY A 96 -3.38 -1.44 33.69
C GLY A 96 -2.27 -1.77 32.69
N SER A 97 -2.50 -2.74 31.82
CA SER A 97 -1.54 -3.12 30.77
C SER A 97 -1.73 -2.34 29.46
N VAL A 98 -2.72 -1.43 29.39
CA VAL A 98 -3.00 -0.67 28.17
C VAL A 98 -1.92 0.41 27.96
N PRO A 99 -1.28 0.48 26.77
CA PRO A 99 -0.28 1.49 26.48
C PRO A 99 -0.79 2.93 26.64
N ALA A 100 0.11 3.85 26.98
CA ALA A 100 -0.18 5.27 27.01
C ALA A 100 -0.57 5.78 25.61
N ALA A 101 -1.34 6.87 25.56
CA ALA A 101 -1.76 7.44 24.28
C ALA A 101 -0.52 7.93 23.50
N GLY A 102 -0.53 7.74 22.17
CA GLY A 102 0.56 8.20 21.30
C GLY A 102 1.81 7.32 21.30
N THR A 103 1.89 6.25 22.09
CA THR A 103 3.05 5.33 22.06
C THR A 103 2.95 4.27 20.96
N THR A 104 1.74 4.00 20.47
CA THR A 104 1.48 3.05 19.39
C THR A 104 1.21 3.82 18.12
N THR A 105 2.23 3.91 17.26
CA THR A 105 2.19 4.64 15.98
C THR A 105 2.70 3.73 14.86
N GLY A 106 2.44 4.13 13.61
CA GLY A 106 2.92 3.45 12.41
C GLY A 106 3.26 4.44 11.31
N THR A 107 3.60 3.92 10.14
CA THR A 107 3.88 4.73 8.94
C THR A 107 2.66 5.55 8.53
N TYR A 108 1.48 4.94 8.59
CA TYR A 108 0.22 5.60 8.17
C TYR A 108 -0.73 5.86 9.33
N VAL A 109 -0.30 5.62 10.57
CA VAL A 109 -1.14 5.71 11.77
C VAL A 109 -0.50 6.65 12.77
N THR A 110 -1.21 7.73 13.08
CA THR A 110 -0.75 8.80 14.00
C THR A 110 -0.81 8.39 15.47
N GLY A 111 -1.67 7.43 15.80
CA GLY A 111 -1.81 6.95 17.16
C GLY A 111 -2.96 5.97 17.32
N VAL A 112 -2.89 5.19 18.41
CA VAL A 112 -3.99 4.35 18.87
C VAL A 112 -4.48 4.84 20.22
N THR A 113 -5.77 5.14 20.29
CA THR A 113 -6.45 5.58 21.52
C THR A 113 -7.32 4.47 22.06
N VAL A 114 -7.38 4.34 23.38
CA VAL A 114 -8.27 3.44 24.10
C VAL A 114 -9.13 4.26 25.05
N LYS A 115 -10.44 4.10 24.95
CA LYS A 115 -11.40 4.73 25.87
C LYS A 115 -12.48 3.73 26.25
N ASN A 116 -12.67 3.48 27.55
CA ASN A 116 -13.62 2.48 28.05
C ASN A 116 -13.50 1.11 27.35
N GLY A 117 -12.27 0.69 27.06
CA GLY A 117 -11.96 -0.56 26.34
C GLY A 117 -12.15 -0.50 24.82
N VAL A 118 -12.78 0.54 24.26
CA VAL A 118 -12.88 0.75 22.82
C VAL A 118 -11.52 1.21 22.29
N ILE A 119 -10.99 0.51 21.29
CA ILE A 119 -9.68 0.80 20.69
C ILE A 119 -9.91 1.49 19.35
N SER A 120 -9.27 2.63 19.09
CA SER A 120 -9.37 3.33 17.80
C SER A 120 -7.99 3.72 17.30
N ALA A 121 -7.66 3.32 16.07
CA ALA A 121 -6.44 3.75 15.38
C ALA A 121 -6.79 4.82 14.34
N ARG A 122 -6.06 5.94 14.38
CA ARG A 122 -6.31 7.10 13.51
C ARG A 122 -5.25 7.20 12.43
N PHE A 123 -5.69 7.20 11.18
CA PHE A 123 -4.79 7.31 10.03
C PHE A 123 -4.24 8.73 9.88
N SER A 124 -2.99 8.83 9.44
CA SER A 124 -2.30 10.09 9.14
C SER A 124 -2.95 10.84 7.98
N SER A 125 -2.80 12.16 7.94
CA SER A 125 -3.21 13.01 6.82
C SER A 125 -2.56 12.61 5.50
N ASP A 126 -1.36 12.03 5.56
CA ASP A 126 -0.57 11.66 4.37
C ASP A 126 -0.95 10.26 3.84
N SER A 127 -1.83 9.55 4.53
CA SER A 127 -2.35 8.26 4.09
C SER A 127 -3.43 8.43 3.02
N ALA A 128 -3.65 7.39 2.22
CA ALA A 128 -4.82 7.25 1.35
C ALA A 128 -6.15 7.18 2.14
N LEU A 129 -6.07 7.10 3.47
CA LEU A 129 -7.16 7.08 4.43
C LEU A 129 -7.18 8.34 5.30
N ALA A 130 -6.69 9.47 4.78
CA ALA A 130 -6.50 10.73 5.50
C ALA A 130 -7.64 11.05 6.49
N ASN A 131 -7.26 11.24 7.76
CA ASN A 131 -8.16 11.61 8.86
C ASN A 131 -9.27 10.61 9.20
N LYS A 132 -9.25 9.41 8.61
CA LYS A 132 -10.18 8.31 8.95
C LYS A 132 -9.65 7.49 10.13
N SER A 133 -10.47 6.58 10.64
CA SER A 133 -10.07 5.64 11.69
C SER A 133 -10.65 4.25 11.48
N VAL A 134 -10.02 3.29 12.15
CA VAL A 134 -10.56 1.95 12.40
C VAL A 134 -10.76 1.79 13.90
N THR A 135 -11.92 1.27 14.30
CA THR A 135 -12.33 1.17 15.70
C THR A 135 -12.73 -0.27 16.01
N LEU A 136 -12.22 -0.80 17.12
CA LEU A 136 -12.53 -2.11 17.67
C LEU A 136 -13.33 -1.92 18.96
N ILE A 137 -14.56 -2.38 18.93
CA ILE A 137 -15.52 -2.26 20.03
C ILE A 137 -15.61 -3.62 20.73
N PRO A 138 -15.22 -3.73 22.00
CA PRO A 138 -15.40 -4.96 22.75
C PRO A 138 -16.86 -5.13 23.16
N THR A 139 -17.38 -6.34 23.01
CA THR A 139 -18.64 -6.80 23.58
C THR A 139 -18.34 -7.94 24.52
N GLU A 140 -18.76 -7.78 25.77
CA GLU A 140 -18.57 -8.80 26.78
C GLU A 140 -19.69 -9.84 26.73
N THR A 141 -19.33 -11.11 26.88
CA THR A 141 -20.28 -12.22 26.96
C THR A 141 -19.68 -13.27 27.89
N SER A 142 -20.30 -13.47 29.06
CA SER A 142 -19.92 -14.51 30.03
C SER A 142 -18.45 -14.49 30.43
N GLY A 143 -17.87 -13.31 30.64
CA GLY A 143 -16.47 -13.11 31.06
C GLY A 143 -15.46 -13.04 29.91
N ALA A 144 -15.89 -13.25 28.66
CA ALA A 144 -15.05 -13.17 27.47
C ALA A 144 -15.35 -11.89 26.66
N LEU A 145 -14.34 -11.34 26.00
CA LEU A 145 -14.50 -10.18 25.11
C LEU A 145 -14.51 -10.62 23.64
N SER A 146 -15.63 -10.43 22.97
CA SER A 146 -15.74 -10.45 21.50
C SER A 146 -15.49 -9.04 20.95
N TRP A 147 -15.06 -8.92 19.68
CA TRP A 147 -14.67 -7.63 19.11
C TRP A 147 -15.36 -7.37 17.79
N ARG A 148 -16.06 -6.24 17.70
CA ARG A 148 -16.63 -5.74 16.46
C ARG A 148 -15.73 -4.66 15.86
N CYS A 149 -15.44 -4.74 14.57
CA CYS A 149 -14.67 -3.73 13.87
C CYS A 149 -15.58 -2.78 13.10
N THR A 150 -15.35 -1.48 13.24
CA THR A 150 -15.99 -0.42 12.45
C THR A 150 -14.95 0.54 11.91
N THR A 151 -15.33 1.35 10.92
CA THR A 151 -14.43 2.34 10.33
C THR A 151 -15.21 3.55 9.83
N THR A 152 -14.55 4.70 9.76
CA THR A 152 -15.07 5.92 9.11
C THR A 152 -14.66 6.01 7.63
N THR A 153 -13.87 5.04 7.16
CA THR A 153 -13.45 4.90 5.75
C THR A 153 -14.58 4.27 4.95
N ASP A 154 -14.61 4.52 3.64
CA ASP A 154 -15.41 3.76 2.69
C ASP A 154 -15.21 2.24 2.86
N PHE A 155 -16.28 1.48 3.01
CA PHE A 155 -16.25 0.03 3.25
C PHE A 155 -15.58 -0.76 2.11
N SER A 156 -15.60 -0.24 0.87
CA SER A 156 -14.89 -0.84 -0.25
C SER A 156 -13.37 -0.88 -0.04
N LYS A 157 -12.83 0.01 0.80
CA LYS A 157 -11.40 0.11 1.15
C LYS A 157 -11.07 -0.59 2.48
N ALA A 158 -12.07 -1.13 3.18
CA ALA A 158 -11.89 -1.90 4.41
C ALA A 158 -11.83 -3.42 4.12
N PRO A 159 -11.13 -4.21 4.96
CA PRO A 159 -11.24 -5.67 4.94
C PRO A 159 -12.63 -6.11 5.39
N ALA A 160 -13.06 -7.31 4.96
CA ALA A 160 -14.41 -7.82 5.21
C ALA A 160 -14.81 -7.79 6.70
N SER A 161 -13.86 -8.06 7.60
CA SER A 161 -14.06 -8.04 9.05
C SER A 161 -14.49 -6.68 9.62
N CYS A 162 -14.30 -5.59 8.89
CA CYS A 162 -14.63 -4.21 9.31
C CYS A 162 -15.74 -3.58 8.45
N ARG A 163 -16.45 -4.37 7.63
CA ARG A 163 -17.52 -3.89 6.74
C ARG A 163 -18.93 -3.92 7.35
N THR A 164 -19.07 -4.25 8.64
CA THR A 164 -20.39 -4.29 9.28
C THR A 164 -20.92 -2.87 9.48
N LYS A 165 -21.89 -2.45 8.66
CA LYS A 165 -22.66 -1.22 8.85
C LYS A 165 -23.33 -1.28 10.24
N THR A 166 -23.15 -0.26 11.08
CA THR A 166 -24.04 -0.04 12.24
C THR A 166 -25.45 0.31 11.73
N PRO A 167 -26.54 0.06 12.48
CA PRO A 167 -27.90 0.42 12.02
C PRO A 167 -28.06 1.90 11.65
N ASP A 168 -27.22 2.78 12.21
CA ASP A 168 -27.16 4.24 11.93
C ASP A 168 -26.37 4.61 10.66
N GLN A 169 -25.82 3.63 9.93
CA GLN A 169 -25.08 3.83 8.67
C GLN A 169 -25.63 2.97 7.52
N LEU A 170 -26.88 2.54 7.61
CA LEU A 170 -27.62 2.05 6.46
C LEU A 170 -27.98 3.27 5.61
N ASP A 171 -27.28 3.45 4.49
CA ASP A 171 -27.80 4.25 3.39
C ASP A 171 -29.24 3.78 3.11
N SER A 172 -30.18 4.73 3.02
CA SER A 172 -31.62 4.51 2.84
C SER A 172 -32.01 3.75 1.57
N ASP A 173 -31.04 3.33 0.76
CA ASP A 173 -31.22 2.66 -0.53
C ASP A 173 -30.92 1.15 -0.50
N GLU A 174 -30.53 0.58 0.65
CA GLU A 174 -30.27 -0.86 0.77
C GLU A 174 -31.21 -1.48 1.80
N ILE A 175 -32.45 -1.72 1.38
CA ILE A 175 -33.39 -2.60 2.08
C ILE A 175 -32.73 -3.99 2.10
N PRO A 176 -32.41 -4.56 3.29
CA PRO A 176 -32.05 -5.96 3.37
C PRO A 176 -33.31 -6.75 2.97
N ILE A 177 -33.25 -7.45 1.84
CA ILE A 177 -34.24 -8.48 1.55
C ILE A 177 -33.97 -9.57 2.60
N ASP A 178 -34.87 -9.62 3.58
CA ASP A 178 -35.00 -10.73 4.51
C ASP A 178 -35.34 -11.98 3.68
N ASP A 179 -34.33 -12.74 3.27
CA ASP A 179 -34.49 -14.09 2.73
C ASP A 179 -34.89 -15.01 3.89
N GLY A 180 -36.10 -14.80 4.38
CA GLY A 180 -36.81 -15.74 5.24
C GLY A 180 -37.00 -17.05 4.49
N GLY A 181 -36.12 -18.00 4.76
CA GLY A 181 -36.20 -19.37 4.27
C GLY A 181 -35.96 -20.36 5.42
N PRO A 182 -36.67 -21.50 5.41
CA PRO A 182 -37.22 -22.20 6.58
C PRO A 182 -36.20 -22.82 7.55
#